data_AF-H1PWF2-F1
#
_entry.id   AF-H1PWF2-F1
#
_cell.length_a   1.000
_cell.length_b   1.000
_cell.length_c   1.000
_cell.angle_alpha   90.00
_cell.angle_beta   90.00
_cell.angle_gamma   90.00
#
_symmetry.space_group_name_H-M   'P 1'
#
loop_
_entity.id
_entity.type
_entity.pdbx_description
1 polymer ?
#
loop_
_entity_poly.entity_id
_entity_poly.type
_entity_poly.pdbx_seq_one_letter_code
_entity_poly.pdbx_strand_id
1 'polypeptide(L)'
;MKNCSGISSDLERSMNMTSRIMTFEECLRNAEVIDSLDDKRRVKMFNLLTWNNDMLSNFIDRLDKITFKEEMEILIHEAKELQRNMKNFAEKFKKSIEVVKRDELQYEQMDDSLRNYLVSFAIRCREQLKQENSEIEAKMILENLKKRKEIND
;
A
#
# COMPACT_ATOMS: atom_id res chain seq x y z
N MET A 1 46.30 10.93 23.36
CA MET A 1 45.16 10.99 22.42
C MET A 1 44.14 11.95 23.00
N LYS A 2 43.76 13.03 22.30
CA LYS A 2 42.77 14.01 22.79
C LYS A 2 41.40 13.33 22.91
N ASN A 3 40.74 13.48 24.05
CA ASN A 3 39.44 12.89 24.36
C ASN A 3 38.37 13.34 23.34
N CYS A 4 37.96 12.41 22.46
CA CYS A 4 36.94 12.58 21.41
C CYS A 4 35.49 12.48 21.90
N SER A 5 35.22 12.63 23.20
CA SER A 5 33.92 12.31 23.80
C SER A 5 32.75 13.17 23.29
N GLY A 6 32.94 14.48 23.16
CA GLY A 6 31.91 15.39 22.62
C GLY A 6 31.56 15.14 21.15
N ILE A 7 32.57 14.83 20.33
CA ILE A 7 32.37 14.43 18.91
C ILE A 7 31.59 13.12 18.83
N SER A 8 31.83 12.20 19.78
CA SER A 8 31.09 10.93 19.86
C SER A 8 29.61 11.13 20.19
N SER A 9 29.27 12.08 21.07
CA SER A 9 27.87 12.35 21.44
C SER A 9 27.08 13.10 20.36
N ASP A 10 27.71 14.03 19.64
CA ASP A 10 27.08 14.68 18.49
C ASP A 10 26.86 13.71 17.33
N LEU A 11 27.82 12.79 17.12
CA LEU A 11 27.68 11.71 16.14
C LEU A 11 26.51 10.78 16.50
N GLU A 12 26.39 10.38 17.77
CA GLU A 12 25.28 9.57 18.28
C GLU A 12 23.93 10.24 17.97
N ARG A 13 23.79 11.54 18.29
CA ARG A 13 22.59 12.33 17.98
C ARG A 13 22.25 12.32 16.49
N SER A 14 23.25 12.53 15.64
CA SER A 14 23.08 12.56 14.18
C SER A 14 22.69 11.21 13.61
N MET A 15 23.32 10.12 14.06
CA MET A 15 23.01 8.76 13.62
C MET A 15 21.60 8.34 14.04
N ASN A 16 21.21 8.68 15.28
CA ASN A 16 19.88 8.42 15.82
C ASN A 16 18.77 9.15 15.03
N MET A 17 19.02 10.39 14.61
CA MET A 17 18.12 11.13 13.69
C MET A 17 18.06 10.45 12.31
N THR A 18 19.22 10.14 11.74
CA THR A 18 19.32 9.56 10.39
C THR A 18 18.59 8.21 10.31
N SER A 19 18.75 7.34 11.30
CA SER A 19 18.05 6.04 11.38
C SER A 19 16.53 6.19 11.33
N ARG A 20 15.99 7.19 12.04
CA ARG A 20 14.56 7.48 12.05
C ARG A 20 14.07 8.03 10.71
N ILE A 21 14.83 8.93 10.09
CA ILE A 21 14.53 9.45 8.75
C ILE A 21 14.52 8.31 7.72
N MET A 22 15.52 7.43 7.71
CA MET A 22 15.56 6.27 6.82
C MET A 22 14.33 5.37 7.01
N THR A 23 13.85 5.22 8.25
CA THR A 23 12.62 4.46 8.53
C THR A 23 11.39 5.14 7.92
N PHE A 24 11.27 6.46 8.01
CA PHE A 24 10.20 7.22 7.35
C PHE A 24 10.27 7.08 5.82
N GLU A 25 11.45 7.23 5.23
CA GLU A 25 11.64 7.09 3.79
C GLU A 25 11.21 5.71 3.30
N GLU A 26 11.58 4.64 4.02
CA GLU A 26 11.18 3.28 3.63
C GLU A 26 9.67 3.07 3.76
N CYS A 27 9.03 3.63 4.79
CA CYS A 27 7.58 3.60 4.90
C CYS A 27 6.90 4.36 3.74
N LEU A 28 7.43 5.51 3.34
CA LEU A 28 6.91 6.27 2.20
C LEU A 28 7.09 5.52 0.87
N ARG A 29 8.23 4.86 0.65
CA ARG A 29 8.42 3.97 -0.50
C ARG A 29 7.39 2.84 -0.52
N ASN A 30 7.10 2.26 0.64
CA ASN A 30 6.06 1.23 0.74
C ASN A 30 4.66 1.80 0.44
N ALA A 31 4.37 3.05 0.81
CA ALA A 31 3.11 3.71 0.45
C ALA A 31 2.96 3.86 -1.07
N GLU A 32 4.03 4.28 -1.77
CA GLU A 32 4.04 4.37 -3.24
C GLU A 32 3.80 3.01 -3.91
N VAL A 33 4.34 1.93 -3.34
CA VAL A 33 4.12 0.57 -3.85
C VAL A 33 2.65 0.15 -3.67
N ILE A 34 2.05 0.43 -2.51
CA ILE A 34 0.63 0.13 -2.25
C ILE A 34 -0.26 0.88 -3.23
N ASP A 35 -0.01 2.17 -3.42
CA ASP A 35 -0.78 3.01 -4.34
C ASP A 35 -0.68 2.50 -5.79
N SER A 36 0.53 2.16 -6.25
CA SER A 36 0.72 1.57 -7.59
C SER A 36 -0.03 0.26 -7.78
N LEU A 37 -0.11 -0.58 -6.73
CA LEU A 37 -0.87 -1.82 -6.78
C LEU A 37 -2.38 -1.56 -6.81
N ASP A 38 -2.87 -0.61 -6.02
CA ASP A 38 -4.29 -0.24 -6.03
C ASP A 38 -4.71 0.36 -7.38
N ASP A 39 -3.86 1.19 -8.00
CA ASP A 39 -4.12 1.72 -9.33
C ASP A 39 -4.20 0.63 -10.41
N LYS A 40 -3.30 -0.36 -10.38
CA LYS A 40 -3.38 -1.53 -11.28
C LYS A 40 -4.67 -2.31 -11.07
N ARG A 41 -5.12 -2.46 -9.80
CA ARG A 41 -6.41 -3.06 -9.49
C ARG A 41 -7.57 -2.23 -10.05
N ARG A 42 -7.56 -0.90 -9.93
CA ARG A 42 -8.60 -0.01 -10.50
C ARG A 42 -8.70 -0.15 -12.01
N VAL A 43 -7.56 -0.21 -12.71
CA VAL A 43 -7.54 -0.46 -14.16
C VAL A 43 -8.12 -1.84 -14.50
N LYS A 44 -7.77 -2.87 -13.72
CA LYS A 44 -8.35 -4.22 -13.89
C LYS A 44 -9.86 -4.23 -13.66
N MET A 45 -10.35 -3.51 -12.66
CA MET A 45 -11.78 -3.35 -12.39
C MET A 45 -12.48 -2.74 -13.61
N PHE A 46 -11.96 -1.63 -14.12
CA PHE A 46 -12.50 -0.96 -15.29
C PHE A 46 -12.57 -1.90 -16.50
N ASN A 47 -11.48 -2.61 -16.80
CA ASN A 47 -11.43 -3.55 -17.92
C ASN A 47 -12.43 -4.70 -17.77
N LEU A 48 -12.63 -5.21 -16.54
CA LEU A 48 -13.65 -6.24 -16.27
C LEU A 48 -15.06 -5.72 -16.53
N LEU A 49 -15.38 -4.49 -16.11
CA LEU A 49 -16.68 -3.88 -16.35
C LEU A 49 -16.93 -3.64 -17.84
N THR A 50 -15.93 -3.17 -18.58
CA THR A 50 -16.01 -3.06 -20.05
C THR A 50 -16.26 -4.43 -20.68
N TRP A 51 -15.48 -5.44 -20.31
CA TRP A 51 -15.68 -6.82 -20.80
C TRP A 51 -17.09 -7.34 -20.52
N ASN A 52 -17.66 -7.02 -19.37
CA ASN A 52 -19.04 -7.38 -19.05
C ASN A 52 -20.05 -6.69 -19.97
N ASN A 53 -19.89 -5.40 -20.23
CA ASN A 53 -20.79 -4.68 -21.13
C ASN A 53 -20.69 -5.21 -22.57
N ASP A 54 -19.49 -5.49 -23.05
CA ASP A 54 -19.26 -6.04 -24.39
C ASP A 54 -19.90 -7.42 -24.54
N MET A 55 -19.72 -8.29 -23.54
CA MET A 55 -20.30 -9.63 -23.55
C MET A 55 -21.83 -9.61 -23.43
N LEU A 56 -22.39 -8.72 -22.61
CA LEU A 56 -23.84 -8.53 -22.55
C LEU A 56 -24.42 -8.09 -23.88
N SER A 57 -23.78 -7.12 -24.55
CA SER A 57 -24.18 -6.66 -25.89
C SER A 57 -24.12 -7.81 -26.89
N ASN A 58 -23.04 -8.60 -26.87
CA ASN A 58 -22.92 -9.79 -27.72
C ASN A 58 -24.02 -10.83 -27.47
N PHE A 59 -24.40 -11.06 -26.21
CA PHE A 59 -25.47 -12.00 -25.88
C PHE A 59 -26.83 -11.50 -26.36
N ILE A 60 -27.10 -10.19 -26.26
CA ILE A 60 -28.32 -9.56 -26.79
C ILE A 60 -28.36 -9.72 -28.32
N ASP A 61 -27.28 -9.37 -29.03
CA ASP A 61 -27.21 -9.52 -30.49
C ASP A 61 -27.42 -10.97 -30.94
N ARG A 62 -26.88 -11.94 -30.19
CA ARG A 62 -27.10 -13.37 -30.46
C ARG A 62 -28.55 -13.76 -30.20
N LEU A 63 -29.16 -13.25 -29.14
CA LEU A 63 -30.56 -13.51 -28.83
C LEU A 63 -31.47 -12.98 -29.94
N ASP A 64 -31.25 -11.75 -30.40
CA ASP A 64 -32.00 -11.15 -31.51
C ASP A 64 -31.91 -12.02 -32.76
N LYS A 65 -30.71 -12.50 -33.12
CA LYS A 65 -30.51 -13.41 -34.26
C LYS A 65 -31.27 -14.73 -34.11
N ILE A 66 -31.33 -15.29 -32.90
CA ILE A 66 -32.12 -16.50 -32.63
C ILE A 66 -33.60 -16.21 -32.88
N THR A 67 -34.13 -15.06 -32.46
CA THR A 67 -35.56 -14.75 -32.61
C THR A 67 -36.05 -14.68 -34.06
N PHE A 68 -35.15 -14.49 -35.03
CA PHE A 68 -35.48 -14.49 -36.47
C PHE A 68 -35.45 -15.88 -37.13
N LYS A 69 -35.15 -16.96 -36.39
CA LYS A 69 -35.15 -18.32 -36.93
C LYS A 69 -36.56 -18.90 -36.94
N GLU A 70 -36.95 -19.53 -38.05
CA GLU A 70 -38.28 -20.13 -38.20
C GLU A 70 -38.33 -21.59 -37.71
N GLU A 71 -37.20 -22.30 -37.77
CA GLU A 71 -37.13 -23.71 -37.39
C GLU A 71 -37.00 -23.91 -35.86
N MET A 72 -37.99 -24.57 -35.27
CA MET A 72 -38.08 -24.77 -33.82
C MET A 72 -36.91 -25.59 -33.24
N GLU A 73 -36.39 -26.58 -33.96
CA GLU A 73 -35.25 -27.38 -33.49
C GLU A 73 -33.97 -26.53 -33.42
N ILE A 74 -33.73 -25.68 -34.43
CA ILE A 74 -32.60 -24.73 -34.47
C ILE A 74 -32.72 -23.72 -33.33
N LEU A 75 -33.92 -23.15 -33.13
CA LEU A 75 -34.20 -22.24 -32.02
C LEU A 75 -33.84 -22.84 -30.66
N ILE A 76 -34.31 -24.06 -30.37
CA ILE A 76 -34.06 -24.73 -29.10
C ILE A 76 -32.57 -25.01 -28.90
N HIS A 77 -31.88 -25.45 -29.96
CA HIS A 77 -30.45 -25.73 -29.90
C HIS A 77 -29.63 -24.46 -29.63
N GLU A 78 -29.80 -23.42 -30.44
CA GLU A 78 -29.05 -22.16 -30.29
C GLU A 78 -29.35 -21.46 -28.97
N ALA A 79 -30.61 -21.49 -28.50
CA ALA A 79 -30.98 -20.91 -27.21
C ALA A 79 -30.31 -21.65 -26.03
N LYS A 80 -30.25 -22.98 -26.06
CA LYS A 80 -29.53 -23.77 -25.03
C LYS A 80 -28.04 -23.50 -25.05
N GLU A 81 -27.45 -23.37 -26.23
CA GLU A 81 -26.03 -23.03 -26.37
C GLU A 81 -25.72 -21.63 -25.82
N LEU A 82 -26.54 -20.63 -26.19
CA LEU A 82 -26.42 -19.28 -25.68
C LEU A 82 -26.56 -19.25 -24.16
N GLN A 83 -27.55 -19.96 -23.60
CA GLN A 83 -27.74 -20.07 -22.15
C GLN A 83 -26.50 -20.67 -21.45
N ARG A 84 -25.91 -21.73 -22.03
CA ARG A 84 -24.67 -22.33 -21.48
C ARG A 84 -23.52 -21.32 -21.52
N ASN A 85 -23.36 -20.60 -22.63
CA ASN A 85 -22.32 -19.58 -22.78
C ASN A 85 -22.49 -18.45 -21.75
N MET A 86 -23.72 -17.97 -21.55
CA MET A 86 -24.03 -16.94 -20.55
C MET A 86 -23.71 -17.42 -19.12
N LYS A 87 -24.08 -18.66 -18.77
CA LYS A 87 -23.75 -19.24 -17.45
C LYS A 87 -22.25 -19.32 -17.22
N ASN A 88 -21.51 -19.83 -18.21
CA ASN A 88 -20.06 -19.95 -18.13
C ASN A 88 -19.38 -18.58 -18.01
N PHE A 89 -19.86 -17.59 -18.77
CA PHE A 89 -19.38 -16.21 -18.66
C PHE A 89 -19.66 -15.63 -17.27
N ALA A 90 -20.89 -15.72 -16.78
CA ALA A 90 -21.28 -15.19 -15.48
C ALA A 90 -20.43 -15.77 -14.34
N GLU A 91 -20.12 -17.06 -14.39
CA GLU A 91 -19.25 -17.70 -13.39
C GLU A 91 -17.81 -17.15 -13.46
N LYS A 92 -17.23 -17.02 -14.67
CA LYS A 92 -15.88 -16.45 -14.85
C LYS A 92 -15.80 -15.00 -14.42
N PHE A 93 -16.80 -14.20 -14.79
CA PHE A 93 -16.90 -12.80 -14.40
C PHE A 93 -17.02 -12.66 -12.88
N LYS A 94 -17.90 -13.46 -12.25
CA LYS A 94 -18.06 -13.48 -10.79
C LYS A 94 -16.75 -13.80 -10.06
N LYS A 95 -16.02 -14.84 -10.49
CA LYS A 95 -14.73 -15.18 -9.90
C LYS A 95 -13.72 -14.02 -10.05
N SER A 96 -13.71 -13.38 -11.21
CA SER A 96 -12.77 -12.29 -11.49
C SER A 96 -13.07 -11.03 -10.67
N ILE A 97 -14.35 -10.66 -10.53
CA ILE A 97 -14.76 -9.48 -9.76
C ILE A 97 -14.54 -9.68 -8.26
N GLU A 98 -14.75 -10.90 -7.74
CA GLU A 98 -14.51 -11.22 -6.33
C GLU A 98 -13.05 -11.05 -5.93
N VAL A 99 -12.12 -11.41 -6.82
CA VAL A 99 -10.68 -11.17 -6.58
C VAL A 99 -10.41 -9.68 -6.47
N VAL A 100 -10.87 -8.88 -7.45
CA VAL A 100 -10.62 -7.43 -7.46
C VAL A 100 -11.23 -6.72 -6.24
N LYS A 101 -12.43 -7.14 -5.80
CA LYS A 101 -13.05 -6.62 -4.57
C LYS A 101 -12.28 -6.99 -3.30
N ARG A 102 -11.69 -8.18 -3.26
CA ARG A 102 -10.84 -8.59 -2.14
C ARG A 102 -9.55 -7.77 -2.12
N ASP A 103 -8.93 -7.61 -3.28
CA ASP A 103 -7.69 -6.83 -3.42
C ASP A 103 -7.91 -5.38 -2.96
N GLU A 104 -9.07 -4.77 -3.28
CA GLU A 104 -9.45 -3.43 -2.82
C GLU A 104 -9.42 -3.29 -1.29
N LEU A 105 -10.08 -4.22 -0.59
CA LEU A 105 -10.12 -4.21 0.87
C LEU A 105 -8.72 -4.45 1.45
N GLN A 106 -7.91 -5.28 0.81
CA GLN A 106 -6.55 -5.56 1.27
C GLN A 106 -5.65 -4.33 1.12
N TYR A 107 -5.68 -3.63 -0.01
CA TYR A 107 -4.86 -2.44 -0.20
C TYR A 107 -5.27 -1.31 0.74
N GLU A 108 -6.56 -1.11 0.98
CA GLU A 108 -7.04 -0.15 1.97
C GLU A 108 -6.53 -0.48 3.38
N GLN A 109 -6.62 -1.75 3.79
CA GLN A 109 -6.09 -2.21 5.09
C GLN A 109 -4.58 -1.99 5.19
N MET A 110 -3.83 -2.22 4.12
CA MET A 110 -2.38 -1.99 4.08
C MET A 110 -2.06 -0.51 4.22
N ASP A 111 -2.77 0.37 3.50
CA ASP A 111 -2.58 1.81 3.57
C ASP A 111 -2.91 2.35 4.98
N ASP A 112 -4.05 1.95 5.53
CA ASP A 112 -4.45 2.31 6.89
C ASP A 112 -3.43 1.83 7.93
N SER A 113 -2.94 0.59 7.79
CA SER A 113 -1.93 0.04 8.69
C SER A 113 -0.63 0.83 8.63
N LEU A 114 -0.15 1.15 7.42
CA LEU A 114 1.07 1.91 7.19
C LEU A 114 0.93 3.34 7.73
N ARG A 115 -0.19 4.00 7.48
CA ARG A 115 -0.51 5.33 8.01
C ARG A 115 -0.50 5.34 9.53
N ASN A 116 -1.17 4.37 10.16
CA ASN A 116 -1.21 4.24 11.61
C ASN A 116 0.18 3.97 12.20
N TYR A 117 0.99 3.14 11.53
CA TYR A 117 2.38 2.89 11.90
C TYR A 117 3.19 4.18 11.85
N LEU A 118 3.10 4.94 10.76
CA LEU A 118 3.82 6.21 10.55
C LEU A 118 3.49 7.24 11.64
N VAL A 119 2.19 7.42 11.94
CA VAL A 119 1.74 8.33 13.02
C VAL A 119 2.30 7.89 14.37
N SER A 120 2.19 6.60 14.68
CA SER A 120 2.69 6.04 15.94
C SER A 120 4.22 6.14 16.05
N PHE A 121 4.93 5.91 14.93
CA PHE A 121 6.37 6.02 14.85
C PHE A 121 6.84 7.47 15.03
N ALA A 122 6.14 8.44 14.43
CA ALA A 122 6.43 9.86 14.62
C ALA A 122 6.29 10.30 16.08
N ILE A 123 5.22 9.87 16.75
CA ILE A 123 5.02 10.16 18.18
C ILE A 123 6.16 9.57 19.01
N ARG A 124 6.51 8.29 18.79
CA ARG A 124 7.62 7.64 19.50
C ARG A 124 8.95 8.33 19.26
N CYS A 125 9.25 8.69 18.00
CA CYS A 125 10.46 9.41 17.65
C CYS A 125 10.55 10.74 18.40
N ARG A 126 9.46 11.50 18.46
CA ARG A 126 9.43 12.78 19.18
C ARG A 126 9.74 12.62 20.66
N GLU A 127 9.10 11.66 21.33
CA GLU A 127 9.33 11.45 22.77
C GLU A 127 10.74 10.92 23.05
N GLN A 128 11.25 10.00 22.23
CA GLN A 128 12.61 9.48 22.36
C GLN A 128 13.66 10.56 22.10
N LEU A 129 13.52 11.34 21.03
CA LEU A 129 14.46 12.42 20.71
C LEU A 129 14.49 13.47 21.83
N LYS A 130 13.35 13.76 22.48
CA LYS A 130 13.31 14.66 23.64
C LYS A 130 14.16 14.12 24.80
N GLN A 131 14.04 12.83 25.10
CA GLN A 131 14.80 12.18 26.18
C GLN A 131 16.29 12.07 25.82
N GLU A 132 16.60 11.48 24.67
CA GLU A 132 17.98 11.27 24.17
C GLU A 132 18.74 12.60 24.08
N ASN A 133 18.12 13.66 23.55
CA ASN A 133 18.75 14.98 23.47
C ASN A 133 19.06 15.55 24.87
N SER A 134 18.13 15.40 25.82
CA SER A 134 18.33 15.89 27.19
C SER A 134 19.50 15.18 27.87
N GLU A 135 19.62 13.87 27.68
CA GLU A 135 20.72 13.06 28.21
C GLU A 135 22.07 13.43 27.57
N ILE A 136 22.09 13.59 26.24
CA ILE A 136 23.29 13.99 25.49
C ILE A 136 23.75 15.38 25.93
N GLU A 137 22.83 16.34 26.07
CA GLU A 137 23.14 17.69 26.56
C GLU A 137 23.70 17.68 27.99
N ALA A 138 23.11 16.89 28.90
CA ALA A 138 23.62 16.73 30.26
C ALA A 138 25.04 16.14 30.28
N LYS A 139 25.32 15.12 29.46
CA LYS A 139 26.66 14.53 29.30
C LYS A 139 27.67 15.59 28.82
N MET A 140 27.34 16.35 27.78
CA MET A 140 28.21 17.40 27.25
C MET A 140 28.50 18.50 28.27
N ILE A 141 27.50 18.93 29.04
CA ILE A 141 27.68 19.93 30.10
C ILE A 141 28.66 19.41 31.17
N LEU A 142 28.46 18.18 31.65
CA LEU A 142 29.32 17.57 32.66
C LEU A 142 30.77 17.42 32.17
N GLU A 143 30.95 17.01 30.92
CA GLU A 143 32.29 16.92 30.31
C GLU A 143 32.97 18.28 30.17
N ASN A 144 32.24 19.31 29.76
CA ASN A 144 32.76 20.67 29.66
C ASN A 144 33.16 21.23 31.03
N LEU A 145 32.38 20.96 32.08
CA LEU A 145 32.72 21.33 33.45
C LEU A 145 33.98 20.61 33.94
N LYS A 146 34.14 19.32 33.65
CA LYS A 146 35.37 18.57 33.98
C LYS A 146 36.60 19.13 33.28
N LYS A 147 36.52 19.35 31.97
CA LYS A 147 37.61 19.96 31.18
C LYS A 147 38.02 21.33 31.71
N ARG A 148 37.05 22.16 32.14
CA ARG A 148 37.35 23.48 32.74
C ARG A 148 38.06 23.38 34.09
N LYS A 149 37.77 22.36 34.90
CA LYS A 149 38.49 22.13 36.16
C LYS A 149 39.92 21.68 35.89
N GLU A 150 40.13 20.73 34.98
CA GLU A 150 41.46 20.24 34.58
C GLU A 150 42.37 21.31 33.95
N ILE A 151 41.81 22.43 33.46
CA ILE A 151 42.58 23.55 32.89
C ILE A 151 42.96 24.57 33.98
N ASN A 152 42.21 24.63 35.09
CA ASN A 152 42.39 25.61 36.16
C ASN A 152 43.20 25.05 37.36
N ASP A 153 43.46 23.74 37.39
CA ASP A 153 44.38 23.04 38.30
C ASP A 153 45.74 22.84 37.62
#